data_AF-A0A085F4W6-F1
#
_entry.id   AF-A0A085F4W6-F1
#
_cell.length_a   1.000
_cell.length_b   1.000
_cell.length_c   1.000
_cell.angle_alpha   90.00
_cell.angle_beta   90.00
_cell.angle_gamma   90.00
#
_symmetry.space_group_name_H-M   'P 1'
#
loop_
_entity.id
_entity.type
_entity.pdbx_description
1 polymer ?
#
loop_
_entity_poly.entity_id
_entity_poly.type
_entity_poly.pdbx_seq_one_letter_code
_entity_poly.pdbx_strand_id
1 'polypeptide(L)' 'MSLQTHLAELERKHRQLEEAIAQAAARPSSDTLSVSELKRKKLLLKEEIERVRMTMPQPTLH' A
#
# COMPACT_ATOMS: atom_id res chain seq x y z
N MET A 1 21.07 -5.22 -1.98
CA MET A 1 19.59 -5.29 -1.93
C MET A 1 19.09 -3.85 -1.97
N SER A 2 18.57 -3.42 -3.12
CA SER A 2 18.36 -2.00 -3.40
C SER A 2 17.02 -1.51 -2.84
N LEU A 3 16.94 -0.25 -2.42
CA LEU A 3 15.67 0.41 -2.02
C LEU A 3 14.57 0.27 -3.09
N GLN A 4 14.94 0.09 -4.37
CA GLN A 4 14.02 -0.21 -5.47
C GLN A 4 13.26 -1.53 -5.28
N THR A 5 13.93 -2.57 -4.79
CA THR A 5 13.29 -3.87 -4.49
C THR A 5 12.28 -3.69 -3.37
N HIS A 6 12.65 -2.97 -2.30
CA HIS A 6 11.77 -2.72 -1.18
C HIS A 6 10.51 -1.93 -1.59
N LEU A 7 10.68 -0.88 -2.41
CA LEU A 7 9.56 -0.14 -2.99
C LEU A 7 8.64 -1.03 -3.83
N ALA A 8 9.21 -1.87 -4.71
CA ALA A 8 8.44 -2.78 -5.56
C ALA A 8 7.63 -3.81 -4.73
N GLU A 9 8.20 -4.30 -3.63
CA GLU A 9 7.49 -5.18 -2.69
C GLU A 9 6.36 -4.48 -1.96
N LEU A 10 6.58 -3.24 -1.49
CA LEU A 10 5.55 -2.42 -0.87
C LEU A 10 4.40 -2.12 -1.85
N GLU A 11 4.71 -1.77 -3.10
CA GLU A 11 3.70 -1.56 -4.14
C GLU A 11 2.91 -2.83 -4.47
N ARG A 12 3.58 -4.00 -4.48
CA ARG A 12 2.89 -5.29 -4.63
C ARG A 12 1.92 -5.55 -3.49
N LYS A 13 2.36 -5.37 -2.24
CA LYS A 13 1.52 -5.51 -1.05
C LYS A 13 0.35 -4.51 -1.10
N HIS A 14 0.57 -3.29 -1.57
CA HIS A 14 -0.48 -2.28 -1.71
C HIS A 14 -1.58 -2.75 -2.66
N ARG A 15 -1.20 -3.24 -3.85
CA ARG A 15 -2.16 -3.76 -4.84
C ARG A 15 -2.97 -4.93 -4.30
N GLN A 16 -2.32 -5.89 -3.65
CA GLN A 16 -3.04 -7.02 -3.03
C GLN A 16 -4.04 -6.55 -1.97
N LEU A 17 -3.68 -5.53 -1.19
CA LEU A 17 -4.57 -4.96 -0.20
C LEU A 17 -5.75 -4.24 -0.83
N GLU A 18 -5.55 -3.51 -1.93
CA GLU A 18 -6.63 -2.89 -2.69
C GLU A 18 -7.60 -3.92 -3.28
N GLU A 19 -7.08 -5.01 -3.85
CA GLU A 19 -7.92 -6.11 -4.36
C GLU A 19 -8.71 -6.78 -3.24
N ALA A 20 -8.10 -6.97 -2.06
CA ALA A 20 -8.80 -7.51 -0.89
C ALA A 20 -9.90 -6.56 -0.40
N ILE A 21 -9.64 -5.24 -0.37
CA ILE A 21 -10.63 -4.22 -0.03
C ILE A 21 -11.77 -4.23 -1.04
N ALA A 22 -11.47 -4.29 -2.34
CA ALA A 22 -12.47 -4.28 -3.40
C ALA A 22 -13.37 -5.52 -3.32
N GLN A 23 -12.79 -6.71 -3.12
CA GLN A 23 -13.55 -7.95 -2.94
C GLN A 23 -14.41 -7.93 -1.68
N ALA A 24 -13.87 -7.40 -0.57
CA ALA A 24 -14.62 -7.25 0.67
C ALA A 24 -15.74 -6.20 0.53
N ALA A 25 -15.49 -5.07 -0.14
CA ALA A 25 -16.50 -4.04 -0.37
C ALA A 25 -17.59 -4.47 -1.37
N ALA A 26 -17.26 -5.35 -2.32
CA ALA A 26 -18.20 -5.90 -3.29
C ALA A 26 -19.16 -6.93 -2.67
N ARG A 27 -18.82 -7.49 -1.50
CA ARG A 27 -19.67 -8.44 -0.78
C ARG A 27 -20.60 -7.68 0.19
N PRO A 28 -21.93 -7.74 0.01
CA PRO A 28 -22.88 -7.03 0.86
C PRO A 28 -22.94 -7.56 2.31
N SER A 29 -22.45 -8.78 2.55
CA SER A 29 -22.35 -9.40 3.88
C SER A 29 -20.93 -9.36 4.45
N SER A 30 -20.00 -8.69 3.78
CA SER A 30 -18.64 -8.57 4.30
C SER A 30 -18.62 -7.57 5.44
N ASP A 31 -18.06 -8.04 6.55
CA ASP A 31 -17.87 -7.28 7.77
C ASP A 31 -17.25 -5.90 7.45
N THR A 32 -18.04 -4.84 7.66
CA THR A 32 -17.59 -3.45 7.53
C THR A 32 -16.32 -3.21 8.37
N LEU A 33 -16.16 -4.00 9.45
CA LEU A 33 -14.97 -4.05 10.28
C LEU A 33 -13.72 -4.49 9.49
N SER A 34 -13.79 -5.59 8.75
CA SER A 34 -12.68 -6.09 7.93
C SER A 34 -12.27 -5.08 6.84
N VAL A 35 -13.24 -4.43 6.18
CA VAL A 35 -12.95 -3.37 5.19
C VAL A 35 -12.24 -2.19 5.85
N SER A 36 -12.64 -1.82 7.07
CA SER A 36 -12.03 -0.73 7.83
C SER A 36 -10.60 -1.05 8.26
N GLU A 37 -10.34 -2.28 8.72
CA GLU A 37 -8.99 -2.75 9.04
C GLU A 37 -8.08 -2.78 7.81
N LEU A 38 -8.59 -3.26 6.68
CA LEU A 38 -7.86 -3.27 5.42
C LEU A 38 -7.54 -1.85 4.95
N LYS A 39 -8.49 -0.91 5.02
CA LYS A 39 -8.22 0.51 4.72
C LYS A 39 -7.14 1.10 5.61
N ARG A 40 -7.13 0.74 6.90
CA ARG A 40 -6.10 1.19 7.86
C ARG A 40 -4.72 0.63 7.50
N LYS A 41 -4.64 -0.66 7.17
CA LYS A 41 -3.41 -1.28 6.65
C LYS A 41 -2.96 -0.63 5.35
N LYS A 42 -3.88 -0.28 4.44
CA LYS A 42 -3.57 0.44 3.18
C LYS A 42 -2.94 1.80 3.46
N LEU A 43 -3.49 2.54 4.44
CA LEU A 43 -2.96 3.84 4.83
C LEU A 43 -1.50 3.73 5.32
N LEU A 44 -1.22 2.79 6.24
CA LEU A 44 0.12 2.56 6.75
C LEU A 44 1.11 2.19 5.64
N LEU A 45 0.69 1.33 4.72
CA LEU A 45 1.53 0.91 3.60
C LEU A 45 1.83 2.08 2.65
N LYS A 46 0.85 2.95 2.43
CA LYS A 46 1.03 4.18 1.64
C LYS A 46 2.05 5.11 2.31
N GLU A 47 1.95 5.31 3.63
CA GLU A 47 2.93 6.11 4.38
C GLU A 47 4.34 5.51 4.30
N GLU A 48 4.47 4.19 4.38
CA GLU A 48 5.75 3.50 4.26
C GLU A 48 6.35 3.66 2.86
N ILE A 49 5.54 3.53 1.80
CA ILE A 49 5.93 3.83 0.41
C ILE A 49 6.42 5.27 0.28
N GLU A 50 5.69 6.22 0.85
CA GLU A 50 6.00 7.64 0.77
C GLU A 50 7.31 7.97 1.51
N ARG A 51 7.54 7.38 2.68
CA ARG A 51 8.83 7.47 3.38
C ARG A 51 9.99 6.89 2.57
N VAL A 52 9.81 5.72 1.96
CA VAL A 52 10.84 5.06 1.14
C VAL A 52 11.14 5.90 -0.09
N ARG A 53 10.12 6.46 -0.74
CA ARG A 53 10.27 7.40 -1.86
C ARG A 53 11.02 8.67 -1.46
N MET A 54 10.70 9.23 -0.29
CA MET A 54 11.35 10.43 0.22
C MET A 54 12.81 10.15 0.64
N THR A 55 13.10 8.92 1.06
CA THR A 55 14.46 8.45 1.40
C THR A 55 15.29 8.11 0.16
N MET A 56 14.66 7.86 -1.00
CA MET A 56 15.38 7.87 -2.28
C MET A 56 15.59 9.32 -2.70
N PRO A 57 16.81 9.88 -2.61
CA PRO A 57 17.11 11.10 -3.33
C PRO A 57 16.96 10.77 -4.82
N GLN A 58 15.86 11.19 -5.43
CA GLN A 58 15.83 11.27 -6.88
C GLN A 58 17.00 12.18 -7.27
N PRO A 59 17.82 11.82 -8.27
CA PRO A 59 18.75 12.78 -8.82
C PRO A 59 17.90 13.93 -9.34
N THR A 60 17.88 15.02 -8.57
CA THR A 60 17.33 16.29 -8.99
C THR A 60 18.06 16.64 -10.27
N LEU A 61 17.37 16.50 -11.41
CA LEU A 61 17.84 17.02 -12.67
C LEU A 61 17.80 18.54 -12.53
N HIS A 62 18.93 19.12 -12.13
CA HIS A 62 19.20 20.56 -12.11
C HIS A 62 19.96 20.93 -13.38
#